data_AF-A0A1E7ISF4-F1
#
_entry.id   AF-A0A1E7ISF4-F1
#
_cell.length_a   1.000
_cell.length_b   1.000
_cell.length_c   1.000
_cell.angle_alpha   90.00
_cell.angle_beta   90.00
_cell.angle_gamma   90.00
#
_symmetry.space_group_name_H-M   'P 1'
#
loop_
_entity.id
_entity.type
_entity.pdbx_description
1 polymer ?
#
loop_
_entity_poly.entity_id
_entity_poly.type
_entity_poly.pdbx_seq_one_letter_code
_entity_poly.pdbx_strand_id
1 'polypeptide(L)'
;MYIYEKKGRYIIDFQDVPSKRAEMPEISVEARQGNFVEVETGFPEDVAVAEAKRCLSCRRCLGCALCWAECKPEAIDFDMPDEDLDLTVDKVILTSGMQRKVAPIAGNYGNKHMNVVTDLQVERMLADTGPSNGLIFRPQDGEIPKKIGFVQTFGSVDDKVRDTTLIFGVNEAILARKKIDGVDISLISPNMDAFKAGAAGGDLGKVSGVNFVNGTVVEAAEAGDNKDIEVKYEAGGSEKTETFDLLVLLTQPQLPPGIEDAAKMAGVEVDYASFLGTAGEMVETNKPGVVLAQNL
;
A
#
# COMPACT_ATOMS: atom_id res chain seq x y z
N MET A 1 7.79 -14.09 41.09
CA MET A 1 7.42 -15.51 40.83
C MET A 1 6.14 -15.44 40.03
N TYR A 2 6.25 -15.58 38.72
CA TYR A 2 5.12 -15.43 37.80
C TYR A 2 4.09 -16.54 38.08
N ILE A 3 2.80 -16.27 37.91
CA ILE A 3 1.68 -17.17 38.22
C ILE A 3 1.83 -18.59 37.59
N TYR A 4 2.60 -18.72 36.51
CA TYR A 4 2.76 -19.95 35.73
C TYR A 4 3.87 -20.89 36.21
N GLU A 5 4.81 -20.45 37.06
CA GLU A 5 5.86 -21.33 37.60
C GLU A 5 5.28 -22.45 38.51
N LYS A 6 4.02 -22.32 38.95
CA LYS A 6 3.38 -23.29 39.86
C LYS A 6 2.72 -24.51 39.19
N LYS A 7 2.46 -24.51 37.87
CA LYS A 7 1.59 -25.53 37.25
C LYS A 7 2.24 -26.45 36.20
N GLY A 8 3.49 -26.24 35.81
CA GLY A 8 4.31 -27.25 35.12
C GLY A 8 3.76 -27.84 33.81
N ARG A 9 2.74 -27.23 33.18
CA ARG A 9 2.21 -27.61 31.87
C ARG A 9 1.66 -26.37 31.16
N TYR A 10 2.17 -26.10 29.96
CA TYR A 10 1.64 -25.14 28.99
C TYR A 10 0.42 -25.69 28.25
N ILE A 11 -0.50 -26.32 28.97
CA ILE A 11 -1.80 -26.70 28.39
C ILE A 11 -2.77 -25.63 28.86
N ILE A 12 -2.96 -24.63 28.00
CA ILE A 12 -4.07 -23.69 28.14
C ILE A 12 -5.30 -24.50 27.73
N ASP A 13 -6.26 -24.64 28.64
CA ASP A 13 -7.55 -25.24 28.31
C ASP A 13 -8.21 -24.32 27.29
N PHE A 14 -8.27 -24.77 26.03
CA PHE A 14 -9.06 -24.11 25.01
C PHE A 14 -10.53 -24.31 25.40
N GLN A 15 -11.14 -23.31 26.03
CA GLN A 15 -12.58 -23.38 26.34
C GLN A 15 -13.42 -23.40 25.06
N ASP A 16 -12.91 -22.84 23.96
CA ASP A 16 -13.57 -22.74 22.66
C ASP A 16 -12.80 -23.49 21.57
N VAL A 17 -12.79 -24.83 21.64
CA VAL A 17 -12.44 -25.68 20.50
C VAL A 17 -13.36 -25.32 19.32
N PRO A 18 -12.89 -25.30 18.05
CA PRO A 18 -13.76 -25.10 16.90
C PRO A 18 -14.96 -26.06 16.92
N SER A 19 -16.10 -25.55 17.36
CA SER A 19 -17.35 -26.29 17.45
C SER A 19 -18.11 -26.17 16.13
N LYS A 20 -18.94 -27.18 15.82
CA LYS A 20 -19.78 -27.16 14.62
C LYS A 20 -20.72 -25.95 14.69
N ARG A 21 -20.79 -25.18 13.60
CA ARG A 21 -21.73 -24.05 13.46
C ARG A 21 -23.16 -24.50 13.77
N ALA A 22 -23.92 -23.67 14.48
CA ALA A 22 -25.34 -23.88 14.68
C ALA A 22 -26.07 -23.94 13.32
N GLU A 23 -26.91 -24.95 13.14
CA GLU A 23 -27.72 -25.08 11.92
C GLU A 23 -28.93 -24.15 12.02
N MET A 24 -29.20 -23.38 10.95
CA MET A 24 -30.32 -22.44 10.91
C MET A 24 -31.63 -23.22 11.13
N PRO A 25 -32.45 -22.84 12.13
CA PRO A 25 -33.75 -23.47 12.31
C PRO A 25 -34.64 -23.22 11.09
N GLU A 26 -35.19 -24.29 10.53
CA GLU A 26 -36.14 -24.24 9.42
C GLU A 26 -37.50 -24.78 9.86
N ILE A 27 -38.58 -24.18 9.33
CA ILE A 27 -39.92 -24.78 9.43
C ILE A 27 -40.01 -26.04 8.56
N SER A 28 -40.85 -27.01 8.98
CA SER A 28 -40.99 -28.27 8.25
C SER A 28 -41.57 -28.08 6.84
N VAL A 29 -41.32 -29.05 5.97
CA VAL A 29 -41.81 -29.03 4.57
C VAL A 29 -43.34 -28.92 4.52
N GLU A 30 -44.03 -29.58 5.43
CA GLU A 30 -45.50 -29.57 5.54
C GLU A 30 -46.00 -28.19 6.00
N ALA A 31 -45.29 -27.55 6.93
CA ALA A 31 -45.66 -26.24 7.48
C ALA A 31 -45.48 -25.10 6.46
N ARG A 32 -44.60 -25.26 5.48
CA ARG A 32 -44.36 -24.27 4.41
C ARG A 32 -45.15 -24.52 3.12
N GLN A 33 -46.00 -25.54 3.06
CA GLN A 33 -46.83 -25.79 1.87
C GLN A 33 -47.98 -24.78 1.76
N GLY A 34 -48.11 -24.17 0.58
CA GLY A 34 -49.26 -23.31 0.23
C GLY A 34 -49.29 -21.95 0.92
N ASN A 35 -48.19 -21.51 1.52
CA ASN A 35 -48.06 -20.19 2.13
C ASN A 35 -46.70 -19.54 1.79
N PHE A 36 -46.52 -18.29 2.20
CA PHE A 36 -45.30 -17.50 2.01
C PHE A 36 -44.60 -17.19 3.34
N VAL A 37 -44.73 -18.09 4.33
CA VAL A 37 -44.06 -17.93 5.62
C VAL A 37 -42.55 -18.14 5.44
N GLU A 38 -41.76 -17.29 6.08
CA GLU A 38 -40.30 -17.38 6.03
C GLU A 38 -39.82 -18.75 6.53
N VAL A 39 -38.93 -19.38 5.77
CA VAL A 39 -38.51 -20.75 6.05
C VAL A 39 -37.48 -20.80 7.19
N GLU A 40 -36.53 -19.88 7.15
CA GLU A 40 -35.49 -19.72 8.17
C GLU A 40 -36.02 -18.81 9.26
N THR A 41 -36.19 -19.33 10.48
CA THR A 41 -36.81 -18.55 11.57
C THR A 41 -35.81 -17.72 12.39
N GLY A 42 -34.53 -17.77 12.01
CA GLY A 42 -33.44 -17.16 12.77
C GLY A 42 -33.05 -17.96 14.01
N PHE A 43 -31.95 -17.55 14.65
CA PHE A 43 -31.51 -18.17 15.89
C PHE A 43 -32.26 -17.58 17.10
N PRO A 44 -32.59 -18.40 18.11
CA PRO A 44 -32.93 -17.87 19.43
C PRO A 44 -31.74 -17.12 20.01
N GLU A 45 -32.01 -16.17 20.91
CA GLU A 45 -31.02 -15.21 21.43
C GLU A 45 -29.78 -15.88 22.03
N ASP A 46 -29.95 -16.98 22.77
CA ASP A 46 -28.87 -17.76 23.36
C ASP A 46 -27.94 -18.37 22.31
N VAL A 47 -28.51 -18.96 21.25
CA VAL A 47 -27.75 -19.51 20.12
C VAL A 47 -27.10 -18.41 19.31
N ALA A 48 -27.78 -17.28 19.10
CA ALA A 48 -27.23 -16.11 18.41
C ALA A 48 -26.01 -15.54 19.15
N VAL A 49 -26.10 -15.37 20.48
CA VAL A 49 -24.99 -14.92 21.33
C VAL A 49 -23.84 -15.92 21.33
N ALA A 50 -24.14 -17.22 21.40
CA ALA A 50 -23.12 -18.27 21.34
C ALA A 50 -22.41 -18.31 19.97
N GLU A 51 -23.15 -18.22 18.87
CA GLU A 51 -22.60 -18.22 17.51
C GLU A 51 -21.81 -16.91 17.23
N ALA A 52 -22.22 -15.78 17.80
CA ALA A 52 -21.46 -14.52 17.75
C ALA A 52 -20.11 -14.63 18.49
N LYS A 53 -20.10 -15.20 19.70
CA LYS A 53 -18.86 -15.49 20.45
C LYS A 53 -17.95 -16.46 19.69
N ARG A 54 -18.53 -17.50 19.07
CA ARG A 54 -17.80 -18.43 18.19
C ARG A 54 -17.21 -17.73 16.96
N CYS A 55 -17.96 -16.82 16.33
CA CYS A 55 -17.53 -16.07 15.15
C CYS A 55 -16.34 -15.13 15.46
N LEU A 56 -16.32 -14.53 16.64
CA LEU A 56 -15.18 -13.73 17.13
C LEU A 56 -13.91 -14.56 17.33
N SER A 57 -14.03 -15.88 17.52
CA SER A 57 -12.90 -16.83 17.57
C SER A 57 -12.36 -17.25 16.19
N CYS A 58 -13.00 -16.83 15.08
CA CYS A 58 -12.56 -17.13 13.71
C CYS A 58 -11.56 -16.09 13.15
N ARG A 59 -11.00 -15.21 14.00
CA ARG A 59 -10.08 -14.12 13.60
C ARG A 59 -8.62 -14.62 13.48
N ARG A 60 -7.74 -13.74 12.97
CA ARG A 60 -6.25 -13.88 13.03
C ARG A 60 -5.75 -14.28 14.43
N CYS A 61 -6.46 -13.90 15.49
CA CYS A 61 -6.30 -14.41 16.85
C CYS A 61 -7.32 -15.53 17.09
N LEU A 62 -6.84 -16.71 17.50
CA LEU A 62 -7.68 -17.88 17.81
C LEU A 62 -7.91 -18.06 19.32
N GLY A 63 -7.69 -17.01 20.12
CA GLY A 63 -7.92 -17.05 21.58
C GLY A 63 -6.98 -17.99 22.36
N CYS A 64 -5.84 -18.39 21.78
CA CYS A 64 -4.94 -19.35 22.41
C CYS A 64 -4.17 -18.82 23.65
N ALA A 65 -4.26 -17.51 23.92
CA ALA A 65 -3.56 -16.81 25.01
C ALA A 65 -2.03 -16.99 25.08
N LEU A 66 -1.40 -17.53 24.03
CA LEU A 66 0.07 -17.69 23.97
C LEU A 66 0.80 -16.35 23.97
N CYS A 67 0.25 -15.34 23.28
CA CYS A 67 0.80 -13.99 23.30
C CYS A 67 0.78 -13.39 24.70
N TRP A 68 -0.29 -13.62 25.47
CA TRP A 68 -0.42 -13.18 26.86
C TRP A 68 0.58 -13.90 27.78
N ALA A 69 0.73 -15.23 27.61
CA ALA A 69 1.68 -16.01 28.39
C ALA A 69 3.15 -15.57 28.19
N GLU A 70 3.52 -15.14 26.98
CA GLU A 70 4.89 -14.67 26.65
C GLU A 70 5.09 -13.17 26.90
N CYS A 71 4.02 -12.41 27.15
CA CYS A 71 4.08 -10.96 27.35
C CYS A 71 4.66 -10.60 28.73
N LYS A 72 5.99 -10.52 28.84
CA LYS A 72 6.67 -10.08 30.08
C LYS A 72 6.18 -8.75 30.66
N PRO A 73 5.83 -7.72 29.84
CA PRO A 73 5.26 -6.48 30.35
C PRO A 73 3.83 -6.59 30.86
N GLU A 74 3.16 -7.74 30.68
CA GLU A 74 1.76 -7.97 31.06
C GLU A 74 0.79 -6.94 30.42
N ALA A 75 1.08 -6.51 29.19
CA ALA A 75 0.35 -5.43 28.50
C ALA A 75 -0.92 -5.88 27.75
N ILE A 76 -1.20 -7.19 27.71
CA ILE A 76 -2.33 -7.74 26.95
C ILE A 76 -3.52 -7.90 27.91
N ASP A 77 -4.58 -7.13 27.64
CA ASP A 77 -5.87 -7.21 28.33
C ASP A 77 -6.95 -7.61 27.31
N PHE A 78 -7.55 -8.79 27.51
CA PHE A 78 -8.60 -9.30 26.62
C PHE A 78 -9.99 -8.76 26.98
N ASP A 79 -10.13 -8.15 28.16
CA ASP A 79 -11.40 -7.63 28.67
C ASP A 79 -11.52 -6.11 28.43
N MET A 80 -10.54 -5.49 27.78
CA MET A 80 -10.55 -4.07 27.43
C MET A 80 -11.75 -3.73 26.53
N PRO A 81 -12.70 -2.90 27.00
CA PRO A 81 -13.85 -2.51 26.21
C PRO A 81 -13.49 -1.39 25.22
N ASP A 82 -14.35 -1.19 24.21
CA ASP A 82 -14.32 0.01 23.39
C ASP A 82 -14.73 1.23 24.25
N GLU A 83 -14.05 2.36 24.07
CA GLU A 83 -14.34 3.62 24.76
C GLU A 83 -14.60 4.74 23.74
N ASP A 84 -15.70 5.47 23.94
CA ASP A 84 -15.98 6.70 23.21
C ASP A 84 -15.45 7.90 24.00
N LEU A 85 -14.67 8.77 23.34
CA LEU A 85 -14.08 9.97 23.94
C LEU A 85 -14.66 11.24 23.31
N ASP A 86 -15.33 12.05 24.14
CA ASP A 86 -15.82 13.38 23.75
C ASP A 86 -14.74 14.44 23.99
N LEU A 87 -14.15 14.94 22.91
CA LEU A 87 -13.09 15.95 22.95
C LEU A 87 -13.58 17.30 22.42
N THR A 88 -13.38 18.37 23.19
CA THR A 88 -13.57 19.74 22.70
C THR A 88 -12.23 20.27 22.19
N VAL A 89 -12.16 20.63 20.91
CA VAL A 89 -10.94 21.11 20.25
C VAL A 89 -11.21 22.39 19.48
N ASP A 90 -10.19 23.26 19.39
CA ASP A 90 -10.29 24.52 18.63
C ASP A 90 -10.11 24.32 17.13
N LYS A 91 -9.27 23.35 16.74
CA LYS A 91 -8.96 23.01 15.34
C LYS A 91 -8.78 21.52 15.13
N VAL A 92 -9.14 21.06 13.95
CA VAL A 92 -8.87 19.72 13.42
C VAL A 92 -7.85 19.86 12.30
N ILE A 93 -6.73 19.14 12.42
CA ILE A 93 -5.67 19.13 11.41
C ILE A 93 -5.76 17.80 10.67
N LEU A 94 -6.08 17.86 9.38
CA LEU A 94 -6.02 16.71 8.49
C LEU A 94 -4.62 16.58 7.92
N THR A 95 -3.99 15.43 8.11
CA THR A 95 -2.73 15.06 7.47
C THR A 95 -3.04 14.10 6.34
N SER A 96 -2.55 14.35 5.12
CA SER A 96 -2.85 13.48 3.96
C SER A 96 -2.44 12.03 4.19
N GLY A 97 -1.39 11.81 4.98
CA GLY A 97 -0.63 10.56 4.86
C GLY A 97 -0.20 10.36 3.40
N MET A 98 0.03 9.11 3.01
CA MET A 98 0.17 8.73 1.61
C MET A 98 -0.06 7.24 1.51
N GLN A 99 -0.81 6.81 0.50
CA GLN A 99 -0.88 5.41 0.11
C GLN A 99 -0.58 5.27 -1.38
N ARG A 100 0.18 4.24 -1.75
CA ARG A 100 0.24 3.76 -3.13
C ARG A 100 -0.57 2.48 -3.17
N LYS A 101 -1.67 2.48 -3.93
CA LYS A 101 -2.60 1.35 -3.95
C LYS A 101 -1.87 0.12 -4.48
N VAL A 102 -1.85 -0.96 -3.69
CA VAL A 102 -1.39 -2.27 -4.15
C VAL A 102 -2.49 -2.85 -5.04
N ALA A 103 -2.52 -2.41 -6.29
CA ALA A 103 -3.39 -2.92 -7.33
C ALA A 103 -2.60 -3.86 -8.24
N PRO A 104 -3.26 -4.83 -8.91
CA PRO A 104 -2.63 -5.55 -10.01
C PRO A 104 -2.06 -4.55 -11.01
N ILE A 105 -0.80 -4.74 -11.39
CA ILE A 105 -0.16 -3.96 -12.44
C ILE A 105 -1.04 -4.07 -13.70
N ALA A 106 -1.24 -2.96 -14.42
CA ALA A 106 -2.01 -3.00 -15.65
C ALA A 106 -1.27 -3.84 -16.71
N GLY A 107 -2.01 -4.56 -17.55
CA GLY A 107 -1.44 -5.56 -18.45
C GLY A 107 -0.36 -5.02 -19.38
N ASN A 108 -0.50 -3.78 -19.83
CA ASN A 108 0.46 -3.09 -20.68
C ASN A 108 1.79 -2.74 -19.98
N TYR A 109 1.87 -2.83 -18.66
CA TYR A 109 3.12 -2.65 -17.90
C TYR A 109 3.75 -3.97 -17.47
N GLY A 110 3.41 -5.10 -18.12
CA GLY A 110 4.10 -6.37 -17.88
C GLY A 110 3.71 -7.06 -16.58
N ASN A 111 2.42 -7.02 -16.21
CA ASN A 111 1.91 -7.50 -14.93
C ASN A 111 2.08 -9.01 -14.60
N LYS A 112 2.65 -9.77 -15.53
CA LYS A 112 2.95 -11.20 -15.37
C LYS A 112 4.44 -11.47 -15.17
N HIS A 113 5.28 -10.44 -15.21
CA HIS A 113 6.72 -10.58 -15.26
C HIS A 113 7.33 -10.26 -13.90
N MET A 114 8.16 -11.17 -13.37
CA MET A 114 8.75 -11.02 -12.02
C MET A 114 9.77 -9.87 -11.95
N ASN A 115 10.41 -9.53 -13.07
CA ASN A 115 11.34 -8.41 -13.19
C ASN A 115 10.64 -7.05 -13.39
N VAL A 116 9.32 -7.00 -13.26
CA VAL A 116 8.56 -5.76 -13.14
C VAL A 116 8.16 -5.59 -11.69
N VAL A 117 8.70 -4.54 -11.07
CA VAL A 117 8.49 -4.21 -9.65
C VAL A 117 7.93 -2.80 -9.51
N THR A 118 7.23 -2.53 -8.41
CA THR A 118 6.81 -1.16 -8.08
C THR A 118 7.92 -0.40 -7.39
N ASP A 119 7.86 0.91 -7.48
CA ASP A 119 8.65 1.86 -6.72
C ASP A 119 8.79 1.50 -5.23
N LEU A 120 7.70 1.24 -4.50
CA LEU A 120 7.78 0.80 -3.10
C LEU A 120 8.51 -0.53 -2.88
N GLN A 121 8.50 -1.45 -3.83
CA GLN A 121 9.26 -2.70 -3.71
C GLN A 121 10.75 -2.42 -3.83
N VAL A 122 11.13 -1.50 -4.74
CA VAL A 122 12.52 -1.04 -4.88
C VAL A 122 12.97 -0.25 -3.66
N GLU A 123 12.12 0.60 -3.08
CA GLU A 123 12.42 1.27 -1.80
C GLU A 123 12.78 0.24 -0.72
N ARG A 124 11.96 -0.81 -0.57
CA ARG A 124 12.25 -1.88 0.39
C ARG A 124 13.54 -2.63 0.07
N MET A 125 13.89 -2.80 -1.21
CA MET A 125 15.18 -3.38 -1.61
C MET A 125 16.36 -2.44 -1.30
N LEU A 126 16.17 -1.13 -1.48
CA LEU A 126 17.18 -0.10 -1.24
C LEU A 126 17.43 0.12 0.26
N ALA A 127 16.43 -0.10 1.11
CA ALA A 127 16.55 0.07 2.56
C ALA A 127 17.55 -0.93 3.17
N ASP A 128 18.45 -0.44 4.03
CA ASP A 128 19.41 -1.31 4.74
C ASP A 128 18.72 -2.23 5.78
N THR A 129 17.54 -1.83 6.25
CA THR A 129 16.61 -2.63 7.07
C THR A 129 15.55 -3.34 6.21
N GLY A 130 15.76 -3.35 4.90
CA GLY A 130 14.98 -4.04 3.90
C GLY A 130 15.12 -5.56 3.97
N PRO A 131 14.21 -6.32 3.35
CA PRO A 131 14.33 -7.78 3.25
C PRO A 131 15.60 -8.25 2.53
N SER A 132 16.23 -7.37 1.74
CA SER A 132 17.47 -7.64 1.01
C SER A 132 18.70 -6.91 1.56
N ASN A 133 18.61 -6.32 2.76
CA ASN A 133 19.69 -5.56 3.39
C ASN A 133 20.32 -4.51 2.45
N GLY A 134 19.49 -3.83 1.66
CA GLY A 134 19.96 -2.81 0.75
C GLY A 134 20.41 -3.30 -0.62
N LEU A 135 20.30 -4.59 -0.94
CA LEU A 135 20.66 -5.13 -2.25
C LEU A 135 19.48 -5.05 -3.23
N ILE A 136 19.73 -4.51 -4.42
CA ILE A 136 18.79 -4.56 -5.55
C ILE A 136 19.16 -5.75 -6.44
N PHE A 137 18.15 -6.56 -6.76
CA PHE A 137 18.30 -7.77 -7.56
C PHE A 137 17.04 -8.00 -8.37
N ARG A 138 17.16 -8.81 -9.42
CA ARG A 138 16.06 -9.30 -10.25
C ARG A 138 15.27 -10.36 -9.49
N PRO A 139 13.97 -10.17 -9.22
CA PRO A 139 13.18 -11.17 -8.49
C PRO A 139 13.09 -12.53 -9.18
N GLN A 140 13.25 -12.58 -10.51
CA GLN A 140 13.19 -13.80 -11.31
C GLN A 140 14.31 -14.80 -10.99
N ASP A 141 15.54 -14.31 -10.80
CA ASP A 141 16.75 -15.14 -10.76
C ASP A 141 17.76 -14.73 -9.68
N GLY A 142 17.58 -13.59 -9.01
CA GLY A 142 18.48 -13.10 -7.97
C GLY A 142 19.70 -12.34 -8.48
N GLU A 143 19.83 -12.15 -9.81
CA GLU A 143 20.98 -11.48 -10.40
C GLU A 143 20.93 -9.96 -10.20
N ILE A 144 22.11 -9.33 -10.13
CA ILE A 144 22.21 -7.87 -10.01
C ILE A 144 21.92 -7.25 -11.38
N PRO A 145 20.89 -6.38 -11.52
CA PRO A 145 20.57 -5.75 -12.80
C PRO A 145 21.69 -4.79 -13.21
N LYS A 146 22.12 -4.90 -14.46
CA LYS A 146 23.07 -3.97 -15.11
C LYS A 146 22.33 -2.80 -15.74
N LYS A 147 21.06 -2.98 -16.09
CA LYS A 147 20.21 -1.94 -16.67
C LYS A 147 18.83 -1.87 -16.02
N ILE A 148 18.46 -0.70 -15.49
CA ILE A 148 17.20 -0.48 -14.77
C ILE A 148 16.37 0.62 -15.47
N GLY A 149 15.10 0.31 -15.75
CA GLY A 149 14.15 1.29 -16.28
C GLY A 149 13.21 1.76 -15.19
N PHE A 150 13.16 3.06 -14.91
CA PHE A 150 12.11 3.67 -14.09
C PHE A 150 11.05 4.24 -15.02
N VAL A 151 9.80 3.79 -14.89
CA VAL A 151 8.70 4.18 -15.77
C VAL A 151 7.59 4.78 -14.94
N GLN A 152 7.18 5.99 -15.31
CA GLN A 152 5.99 6.57 -14.74
C GLN A 152 4.71 6.01 -15.39
N THR A 153 3.84 5.42 -14.57
CA THR A 153 2.68 4.65 -15.05
C THR A 153 1.41 5.48 -15.29
N PHE A 154 1.47 6.79 -15.05
CA PHE A 154 0.33 7.72 -15.12
C PHE A 154 0.78 9.08 -15.64
N GLY A 155 -0.11 9.78 -16.36
CA GLY A 155 0.20 11.10 -16.95
C GLY A 155 -0.87 12.17 -16.76
N SER A 156 -2.15 11.80 -16.73
CA SER A 156 -3.29 12.73 -16.62
C SER A 156 -3.67 13.00 -15.17
N VAL A 157 -2.80 13.67 -14.42
CA VAL A 157 -3.02 14.07 -13.02
C VAL A 157 -2.50 15.49 -12.80
N ASP A 158 -2.80 16.08 -11.63
CA ASP A 158 -2.23 17.36 -11.23
C ASP A 158 -0.69 17.34 -11.31
N ASP A 159 -0.12 18.43 -11.83
CA ASP A 159 1.32 18.56 -12.08
C ASP A 159 2.13 18.34 -10.79
N LYS A 160 1.65 18.77 -9.62
CA LYS A 160 2.33 18.56 -8.34
C LYS A 160 2.45 17.08 -8.00
N VAL A 161 1.41 16.30 -8.27
CA VAL A 161 1.38 14.85 -7.98
C VAL A 161 2.36 14.11 -8.89
N ARG A 162 2.38 14.48 -10.17
CA ARG A 162 3.35 13.97 -11.14
C ARG A 162 4.77 14.30 -10.70
N ASP A 163 5.05 15.57 -10.45
CA ASP A 163 6.41 16.06 -10.19
C ASP A 163 6.96 15.50 -8.86
N THR A 164 6.14 15.39 -7.81
CA THR A 164 6.52 14.75 -6.55
C THR A 164 6.89 13.27 -6.75
N THR A 165 6.16 12.56 -7.62
CA THR A 165 6.46 11.17 -7.95
C THR A 165 7.76 11.04 -8.75
N LEU A 166 8.04 12.01 -9.64
CA LEU A 166 9.31 12.05 -10.35
C LEU A 166 10.49 12.32 -9.41
N ILE A 167 10.35 13.24 -8.46
CA ILE A 167 11.37 13.47 -7.42
C ILE A 167 11.65 12.17 -6.65
N PHE A 168 10.60 11.44 -6.28
CA PHE A 168 10.75 10.13 -5.64
C PHE A 168 11.55 9.15 -6.51
N GLY A 169 11.15 8.95 -7.77
CA GLY A 169 11.85 8.06 -8.70
C GLY A 169 13.30 8.47 -9.01
N VAL A 170 13.58 9.77 -9.10
CA VAL A 170 14.95 10.30 -9.26
C VAL A 170 15.81 9.95 -8.05
N ASN A 171 15.27 10.10 -6.84
CA ASN A 171 15.99 9.76 -5.61
C ASN A 171 16.28 8.26 -5.54
N GLU A 172 15.31 7.41 -5.89
CA GLU A 172 15.52 5.96 -5.97
C GLU A 172 16.60 5.59 -7.00
N ALA A 173 16.57 6.19 -8.19
CA ALA A 173 17.59 5.98 -9.22
C ALA A 173 18.99 6.39 -8.74
N ILE A 174 19.11 7.54 -8.05
CA ILE A 174 20.38 7.99 -7.46
C ILE A 174 20.90 6.99 -6.43
N LEU A 175 20.02 6.46 -5.56
CA LEU A 175 20.37 5.48 -4.55
C LEU A 175 20.76 4.14 -5.18
N ALA A 176 20.02 3.67 -6.18
CA ALA A 176 20.31 2.44 -6.90
C ALA A 176 21.71 2.47 -7.53
N ARG A 177 22.05 3.59 -8.19
CA ARG A 177 23.37 3.82 -8.76
C ARG A 177 24.50 3.87 -7.73
N LYS A 178 24.23 4.35 -6.51
CA LYS A 178 25.23 4.33 -5.41
C LYS A 178 25.49 2.91 -4.90
N LYS A 179 24.55 1.99 -5.09
CA LYS A 179 24.63 0.61 -4.61
C LYS A 179 25.08 -0.39 -5.67
N ILE A 180 24.85 -0.09 -6.95
CA ILE A 180 25.27 -0.91 -8.08
C ILE A 180 26.26 -0.13 -8.94
N ASP A 181 27.53 -0.56 -8.92
CA ASP A 181 28.58 0.05 -9.73
C ASP A 181 28.31 -0.16 -11.23
N GLY A 182 28.30 0.95 -11.99
CA GLY A 182 28.18 0.91 -13.45
C GLY A 182 26.80 0.56 -13.99
N VAL A 183 25.76 0.58 -13.15
CA VAL A 183 24.36 0.38 -13.62
C VAL A 183 23.95 1.49 -14.59
N ASP A 184 23.31 1.09 -15.69
CA ASP A 184 22.67 1.99 -16.66
C ASP A 184 21.21 2.21 -16.24
N ILE A 185 20.82 3.45 -15.98
CA ILE A 185 19.47 3.78 -15.51
C ILE A 185 18.80 4.72 -16.49
N SER A 186 17.60 4.36 -16.95
CA SER A 186 16.74 5.25 -17.74
C SER A 186 15.47 5.57 -16.96
N LEU A 187 15.10 6.84 -16.85
CA LEU A 187 13.84 7.29 -16.25
C LEU A 187 12.95 7.88 -17.35
N ILE A 188 11.86 7.17 -17.65
CA ILE A 188 10.91 7.48 -18.72
C ILE A 188 9.63 8.02 -18.09
N SER A 189 9.26 9.24 -18.46
CA SER A 189 8.03 9.86 -17.99
C SER A 189 7.44 10.83 -19.01
N PRO A 190 6.10 10.97 -19.05
CA PRO A 190 5.48 12.11 -19.70
C PRO A 190 5.93 13.42 -19.02
N ASN A 191 6.02 14.49 -19.81
CA ASN A 191 6.33 15.85 -19.35
C ASN A 191 7.69 15.99 -18.62
N MET A 192 8.64 15.09 -18.87
CA MET A 192 9.99 15.15 -18.30
C MET A 192 10.72 16.46 -18.64
N ASP A 193 10.48 17.04 -19.81
CA ASP A 193 11.11 18.30 -20.22
C ASP A 193 10.56 19.49 -19.41
N ALA A 194 9.26 19.49 -19.11
CA ALA A 194 8.64 20.49 -18.24
C ALA A 194 9.14 20.34 -16.79
N PHE A 195 9.26 19.10 -16.30
CA PHE A 195 9.82 18.80 -14.98
C PHE A 195 11.27 19.30 -14.84
N LYS A 196 12.12 19.07 -15.87
CA LYS A 196 13.50 19.58 -15.93
C LYS A 196 13.59 21.10 -15.93
N ALA A 197 12.66 21.78 -16.61
CA ALA A 197 12.62 23.23 -16.68
C ALA A 197 12.03 23.88 -15.41
N GLY A 198 11.16 23.16 -14.70
CA GLY A 198 10.43 23.63 -13.52
C GLY A 198 10.92 23.02 -12.22
N ALA A 199 10.11 22.13 -11.63
CA ALA A 199 10.22 21.63 -10.25
C ALA A 199 11.60 21.08 -9.86
N ALA A 200 12.35 20.55 -10.82
CA ALA A 200 13.67 19.96 -10.58
C ALA A 200 14.83 20.74 -11.21
N GLY A 201 14.58 21.98 -11.65
CA GLY A 201 15.54 22.84 -12.33
C GLY A 201 16.91 22.91 -11.64
N GLY A 202 17.98 23.02 -12.43
CA GLY A 202 19.38 23.14 -11.98
C GLY A 202 19.99 21.89 -11.31
N ASP A 203 19.21 21.13 -10.54
CA ASP A 203 19.68 20.00 -9.74
C ASP A 203 19.66 18.68 -10.51
N LEU A 204 18.68 18.45 -11.38
CA LEU A 204 18.69 17.28 -12.28
C LEU A 204 19.92 17.24 -13.20
N GLY A 205 20.40 18.40 -13.64
CA GLY A 205 21.61 18.49 -14.47
C GLY A 205 22.89 18.05 -13.75
N LYS A 206 22.86 17.97 -12.41
CA LYS A 206 23.96 17.46 -11.58
C LYS A 206 23.86 15.94 -11.38
N VAL A 207 22.71 15.34 -11.69
CA VAL A 207 22.50 13.89 -11.60
C VAL A 207 23.18 13.23 -12.79
N SER A 208 24.39 12.72 -12.57
CA SER A 208 25.11 11.94 -13.57
C SER A 208 24.59 10.50 -13.65
N GLY A 209 24.78 9.82 -14.79
CA GLY A 209 24.50 8.38 -14.91
C GLY A 209 23.02 7.98 -14.80
N VAL A 210 22.09 8.92 -14.99
CA VAL A 210 20.67 8.64 -15.16
C VAL A 210 20.20 9.30 -16.45
N ASN A 211 19.63 8.51 -17.35
CA ASN A 211 19.13 8.96 -18.64
C ASN A 211 17.66 9.38 -18.49
N PHE A 212 17.39 10.69 -18.54
CA PHE A 212 16.04 11.22 -18.43
C PHE A 212 15.36 11.33 -19.79
N VAL A 213 14.34 10.50 -20.01
CA VAL A 213 13.61 10.38 -21.28
C VAL A 213 12.22 10.99 -21.14
N ASN A 214 11.91 11.97 -21.99
CA ASN A 214 10.55 12.46 -22.16
C ASN A 214 9.79 11.51 -23.09
N GLY A 215 8.91 10.69 -22.51
CA GLY A 215 8.17 9.70 -23.29
C GLY A 215 7.07 9.00 -22.51
N THR A 216 6.13 8.40 -23.24
CA THR A 216 4.98 7.70 -22.69
C THR A 216 5.09 6.22 -23.03
N VAL A 217 5.04 5.36 -22.01
CA VAL A 217 5.12 3.91 -22.22
C VAL A 217 3.82 3.38 -22.82
N VAL A 218 3.97 2.57 -23.86
CA VAL A 218 2.88 1.91 -24.58
C VAL A 218 2.73 0.49 -24.06
N GLU A 219 3.84 -0.25 -24.01
CA GLU A 219 3.85 -1.67 -23.66
C GLU A 219 5.18 -2.06 -22.99
N ALA A 220 5.12 -2.92 -21.99
CA ALA A 220 6.24 -3.62 -21.42
C ALA A 220 5.98 -5.13 -21.42
N ALA A 221 6.90 -5.91 -21.98
CA ALA A 221 6.79 -7.36 -22.10
C ALA A 221 8.16 -8.03 -21.91
N GLU A 222 8.16 -9.29 -21.50
CA GLU A 222 9.38 -10.10 -21.50
C GLU A 222 9.95 -10.27 -22.92
N ALA A 223 11.26 -10.09 -23.04
CA ALA A 223 12.02 -10.35 -24.25
C ALA A 223 13.06 -11.44 -24.02
N GLY A 224 13.15 -12.36 -24.99
CA GLY A 224 14.14 -13.43 -25.04
C GLY A 224 14.03 -14.47 -23.91
N ASP A 225 15.04 -15.33 -23.83
CA ASP A 225 15.10 -16.42 -22.85
C ASP A 225 15.50 -15.93 -21.45
N ASN A 226 16.20 -14.79 -21.37
CA ASN A 226 16.72 -14.22 -20.13
C ASN A 226 15.67 -13.45 -19.31
N LYS A 227 14.41 -13.38 -19.75
CA LYS A 227 13.33 -12.71 -19.00
C LYS A 227 13.60 -11.23 -18.72
N ASP A 228 14.37 -10.60 -19.61
CA ASP A 228 14.56 -9.15 -19.61
C ASP A 228 13.24 -8.48 -20.06
N ILE A 229 13.04 -7.22 -19.71
CA ILE A 229 11.81 -6.49 -20.01
C ILE A 229 12.06 -5.54 -21.17
N GLU A 230 11.45 -5.80 -22.32
CA GLU A 230 11.38 -4.87 -23.44
C GLU A 230 10.25 -3.87 -23.21
N VAL A 231 10.59 -2.59 -23.26
CA VAL A 231 9.66 -1.47 -23.08
C VAL A 231 9.57 -0.69 -24.39
N LYS A 232 8.36 -0.59 -24.93
CA LYS A 232 8.00 0.27 -26.05
C LYS A 232 7.42 1.57 -25.52
N TYR A 233 7.95 2.70 -25.98
CA TYR A 233 7.50 4.02 -25.57
C TYR A 233 7.55 5.02 -26.72
N GLU A 234 6.63 5.97 -26.70
CA GLU A 234 6.63 7.09 -27.64
C GLU A 234 7.51 8.22 -27.09
N ALA A 235 8.50 8.66 -27.88
CA ALA A 235 9.35 9.79 -27.55
C ALA A 235 9.70 10.59 -28.80
N GLY A 236 9.50 11.91 -28.76
CA GLY A 236 9.83 12.81 -29.88
C GLY A 236 9.04 12.56 -31.16
N GLY A 237 7.81 12.01 -31.05
CA GLY A 237 6.96 11.69 -32.20
C GLY A 237 7.30 10.37 -32.92
N SER A 238 8.16 9.55 -32.33
CA SER A 238 8.51 8.21 -32.83
C SER A 238 8.39 7.17 -31.73
N GLU A 239 8.01 5.95 -32.09
CA GLU A 239 8.08 4.79 -31.19
C GLU A 239 9.55 4.34 -31.05
N LYS A 240 9.95 4.08 -29.81
CA LYS A 240 11.26 3.55 -29.45
C LYS A 240 11.09 2.32 -28.59
N THR A 241 12.07 1.44 -28.68
CA THR A 241 12.11 0.19 -27.92
C THR A 241 13.42 0.12 -27.17
N GLU A 242 13.36 -0.23 -25.89
CA GLU A 242 14.52 -0.38 -25.03
C GLU A 242 14.33 -1.54 -24.06
N THR A 243 15.36 -2.36 -23.88
CA THR A 243 15.34 -3.52 -22.99
C THR A 243 16.01 -3.19 -21.67
N PHE A 244 15.43 -3.68 -20.57
CA PHE A 244 15.88 -3.50 -19.19
C PHE A 244 15.94 -4.83 -18.45
N ASP A 245 16.92 -4.98 -17.56
CA ASP A 245 17.02 -6.17 -16.71
C ASP A 245 15.97 -6.14 -15.59
N LEU A 246 15.65 -4.94 -15.10
CA LEU A 246 14.64 -4.67 -14.09
C LEU A 246 13.83 -3.43 -14.49
N LEU A 247 12.51 -3.55 -14.49
CA LEU A 247 11.58 -2.44 -14.73
C LEU A 247 10.91 -2.03 -13.42
N VAL A 248 11.06 -0.75 -13.06
CA VAL A 248 10.49 -0.13 -11.86
C VAL A 248 9.33 0.78 -12.26
N LEU A 249 8.15 0.48 -11.74
CA LEU A 249 6.93 1.22 -11.99
C LEU A 249 6.73 2.29 -10.92
N LEU A 250 6.88 3.56 -11.29
CA LEU A 250 6.48 4.68 -10.44
C LEU A 250 4.95 4.73 -10.42
N THR A 251 4.38 4.48 -9.25
CA THR A 251 2.93 4.40 -9.04
C THR A 251 2.37 5.76 -8.63
N GLN A 252 1.06 5.97 -8.78
CA GLN A 252 0.47 7.24 -8.37
C GLN A 252 0.23 7.23 -6.84
N PRO A 253 0.71 8.22 -6.08
CA PRO A 253 0.33 8.39 -4.69
C PRO A 253 -1.14 8.85 -4.59
N GLN A 254 -1.84 8.36 -3.58
CA GLN A 254 -3.25 8.57 -3.33
C GLN A 254 -3.47 8.87 -1.85
N LEU A 255 -4.62 9.45 -1.54
CA LEU A 255 -5.06 9.55 -0.15
C LEU A 255 -5.43 8.16 0.39
N PRO A 256 -5.03 7.83 1.62
CA PRO A 256 -5.55 6.66 2.30
C PRO A 256 -7.07 6.80 2.49
N PRO A 257 -7.86 5.70 2.39
CA PRO A 257 -9.32 5.75 2.56
C PRO A 257 -9.77 6.40 3.87
N GLY A 258 -9.02 6.16 4.97
CA GLY A 258 -9.34 6.77 6.27
C GLY A 258 -9.25 8.29 6.29
N ILE A 259 -8.40 8.90 5.44
CA ILE A 259 -8.31 10.35 5.30
C ILE A 259 -9.44 10.90 4.43
N GLU A 260 -9.82 10.17 3.38
CA GLU A 260 -11.00 10.52 2.57
C GLU A 260 -12.28 10.52 3.42
N ASP A 261 -12.44 9.48 4.26
CA ASP A 261 -13.56 9.36 5.18
C ASP A 261 -13.54 10.48 6.24
N ALA A 262 -12.37 10.77 6.83
CA ALA A 262 -12.22 11.84 7.80
C ALA A 262 -12.51 13.23 7.19
N ALA A 263 -12.06 13.50 5.97
CA ALA A 263 -12.35 14.74 5.25
C ALA A 263 -13.85 14.89 4.97
N LYS A 264 -14.50 13.80 4.55
CA LYS A 264 -15.96 13.76 4.32
C LYS A 264 -16.74 14.01 5.61
N MET A 265 -16.34 13.39 6.72
CA MET A 265 -16.92 13.64 8.06
C MET A 265 -16.71 15.09 8.49
N ALA A 266 -15.53 15.64 8.20
CA ALA A 266 -15.21 17.04 8.43
C ALA A 266 -15.94 17.97 7.44
N GLY A 267 -16.57 17.48 6.37
CA GLY A 267 -17.30 18.31 5.40
C GLY A 267 -16.39 19.15 4.50
N VAL A 268 -15.20 18.65 4.19
CA VAL A 268 -14.24 19.27 3.25
C VAL A 268 -13.95 18.30 2.11
N GLU A 269 -13.83 18.82 0.89
CA GLU A 269 -13.39 18.05 -0.28
C GLU A 269 -11.88 18.20 -0.42
N VAL A 270 -11.17 17.08 -0.49
CA VAL A 270 -9.71 17.06 -0.62
C VAL A 270 -9.28 15.98 -1.60
N ASP A 271 -8.17 16.23 -2.28
CA ASP A 271 -7.43 15.23 -3.06
C ASP A 271 -5.97 15.21 -2.57
N TYR A 272 -5.14 14.30 -3.11
CA TYR A 272 -3.74 14.24 -2.70
C TYR A 272 -2.98 15.54 -3.02
N ALA A 273 -3.30 16.21 -4.13
CA ALA A 273 -2.67 17.46 -4.55
C ALA A 273 -2.94 18.63 -3.58
N SER A 274 -4.09 18.60 -2.89
CA SER A 274 -4.51 19.58 -1.88
C SER A 274 -3.53 19.67 -0.71
N PHE A 275 -2.75 18.62 -0.46
CA PHE A 275 -1.76 18.55 0.61
C PHE A 275 -0.33 18.81 0.12
N LEU A 276 -0.11 19.06 -1.18
CA LEU A 276 1.22 19.30 -1.73
C LEU A 276 1.51 20.81 -1.82
N GLY A 277 2.59 21.23 -1.13
CA GLY A 277 3.04 22.62 -1.10
C GLY A 277 4.37 22.82 -0.38
N THR A 278 4.54 23.99 0.24
CA THR A 278 5.72 24.36 1.02
C THR A 278 5.68 23.75 2.43
N ALA A 279 6.72 22.98 2.78
CA ALA A 279 6.86 22.39 4.10
C ALA A 279 6.68 23.40 5.25
N GLY A 280 5.85 23.05 6.23
CA GLY A 280 5.61 23.84 7.43
C GLY A 280 4.43 24.81 7.36
N GLU A 281 3.76 24.93 6.20
CA GLU A 281 2.53 25.71 6.06
C GLU A 281 1.28 24.84 6.27
N MET A 282 0.28 25.41 6.96
CA MET A 282 -1.07 24.84 7.03
C MET A 282 -1.93 25.44 5.94
N VAL A 283 -2.73 24.61 5.26
CA VAL A 283 -3.72 25.07 4.28
C VAL A 283 -5.05 25.24 4.98
N GLU A 284 -5.56 26.47 5.00
CA GLU A 284 -6.91 26.74 5.47
C GLU A 284 -7.92 26.16 4.46
N THR A 285 -8.93 25.45 4.97
CA THR A 285 -10.00 24.90 4.13
C THR A 285 -11.17 25.89 4.01
N ASN A 286 -12.17 25.56 3.20
CA ASN A 286 -13.43 26.29 3.16
C ASN A 286 -14.27 26.15 4.45
N LYS A 287 -13.87 25.28 5.39
CA LYS A 287 -14.53 25.09 6.68
C LYS A 287 -13.69 25.66 7.83
N PRO A 288 -14.20 26.67 8.56
CA PRO A 288 -13.51 27.21 9.73
C PRO A 288 -13.19 26.13 10.76
N GLY A 289 -11.95 26.14 11.25
CA GLY A 289 -11.47 25.17 12.25
C GLY A 289 -10.93 23.85 11.66
N VAL A 290 -11.03 23.62 10.35
CA VAL A 290 -10.42 22.47 9.68
C VAL A 290 -9.29 22.94 8.78
N VAL A 291 -8.09 22.42 8.99
CA VAL A 291 -6.88 22.78 8.24
C VAL A 291 -6.16 21.54 7.73
N LEU A 292 -5.42 21.68 6.63
CA LEU A 292 -4.59 20.61 6.09
C LEU A 292 -3.12 20.84 6.43
N ALA A 293 -2.42 19.80 6.86
CA ALA A 293 -0.96 19.82 6.98
C ALA A 293 -0.32 19.45 5.64
N GLN A 294 0.58 20.28 5.13
CA GLN A 294 1.25 19.99 3.86
C GLN A 294 2.33 18.91 4.01
N ASN A 295 2.40 18.04 3.00
CA ASN A 295 3.46 17.07 2.79
C ASN A 295 4.42 17.55 1.68
N LEU A 296 5.67 17.05 1.76
CA LEU A 296 6.68 17.13 0.69
C LEU A 296 6.54 15.97 -0.28
#